data_AF-A0A954KG34-F1
#
_entry.id   AF-A0A954KG34-F1
#
_cell.length_a   1.000
_cell.length_b   1.000
_cell.length_c   1.000
_cell.angle_alpha   90.00
_cell.angle_beta   90.00
_cell.angle_gamma   90.00
#
_symmetry.space_group_name_H-M   'P 1'
#
loop_
_entity.id
_entity.type
_entity.pdbx_description
1 polymer ?
#
loop_
_entity_poly.entity_id
_entity_poly.type
_entity_poly.pdbx_seq_one_letter_code
_entity_poly.pdbx_strand_id
1 'polypeptide(L)'
;MWSDILTVDEANFTNKAIQALKSTDWGGSVVRRLEVAGGIKPENMPLMFEVRYAYEISRKGLSAQYEYNAGVDGSTVEFRVCNGP
;
A
#
# COMPACT_ATOMS: atom_id res chain seq x y z
N MET A 1 3.40 -5.20 -16.18
CA MET A 1 4.56 -6.11 -16.22
C MET A 1 5.57 -5.54 -15.23
N TRP A 2 5.83 -6.23 -14.14
CA TRP A 2 6.86 -5.83 -13.19
C TRP A 2 8.16 -6.54 -13.58
N SER A 3 9.29 -5.84 -13.52
CA SER A 3 10.58 -6.48 -13.70
C SER A 3 10.89 -7.35 -12.49
N ASP A 4 11.52 -8.51 -12.70
CA ASP A 4 12.04 -9.36 -11.62
C ASP A 4 13.19 -8.71 -10.82
N ILE A 5 13.45 -7.43 -11.07
CA ILE A 5 14.55 -6.66 -10.48
C ILE A 5 13.92 -5.58 -9.60
N LEU A 6 14.24 -5.65 -8.31
CA LEU A 6 13.99 -4.57 -7.35
C LEU A 6 15.19 -3.63 -7.35
N THR A 7 14.98 -2.38 -7.77
CA THR A 7 16.03 -1.36 -7.71
C THR A 7 16.20 -0.79 -6.31
N VAL A 8 17.39 -0.26 -6.02
CA VAL A 8 17.69 0.43 -4.76
C VAL A 8 16.75 1.63 -4.55
N ASP A 9 16.46 2.37 -5.61
CA ASP A 9 15.58 3.54 -5.54
C ASP A 9 14.13 3.14 -5.20
N GLU A 10 13.62 2.05 -5.76
CA GLU A 10 12.30 1.53 -5.42
C GLU A 10 12.23 0.99 -4.00
N ALA A 11 13.29 0.32 -3.52
CA ALA A 11 13.38 -0.13 -2.15
C ALA A 11 13.38 1.06 -1.18
N ASN A 12 14.20 2.08 -1.45
CA ASN A 12 14.29 3.30 -0.64
C ASN A 12 12.97 4.08 -0.64
N PHE A 13 12.35 4.23 -1.81
CA PHE A 13 11.06 4.91 -1.93
C PHE A 13 9.96 4.15 -1.18
N THR A 14 9.92 2.82 -1.30
CA THR A 14 8.97 1.99 -0.56
C THR A 14 9.19 2.11 0.95
N ASN A 15 10.44 2.13 1.42
CA ASN A 15 10.72 2.32 2.84
C ASN A 15 10.22 3.68 3.35
N LYS A 16 10.42 4.76 2.58
CA LYS A 16 9.86 6.07 2.89
C LYS A 16 8.33 6.05 2.98
N ALA A 17 7.67 5.38 2.03
CA ALA A 17 6.22 5.20 2.02
C ALA A 17 5.72 4.45 3.27
N ILE A 18 6.42 3.37 3.68
CA ILE A 18 6.11 2.62 4.91
C ILE A 18 6.15 3.53 6.13
N GLN A 19 7.22 4.32 6.30
CA GLN A 19 7.35 5.19 7.47
C GLN A 19 6.24 6.25 7.52
N ALA A 20 5.88 6.82 6.37
CA ALA A 20 4.79 7.79 6.30
C ALA A 20 3.42 7.17 6.63
N LEU A 21 3.12 5.98 6.09
CA LEU A 21 1.84 5.31 6.31
C LEU A 21 1.67 4.80 7.75
N LYS A 22 2.75 4.48 8.45
CA LYS A 22 2.71 4.14 9.89
C LYS A 22 2.16 5.28 10.76
N SER A 23 2.26 6.52 10.29
CA SER A 23 1.70 7.70 10.97
C SER A 23 0.25 8.00 10.60
N THR A 24 -0.37 7.18 9.74
CA THR A 24 -1.77 7.36 9.31
C THR A 24 -2.67 6.31 9.97
N ASP A 25 -3.90 6.71 10.32
CA ASP A 25 -4.85 5.82 11.00
C ASP A 25 -5.29 4.63 10.13
N TRP A 26 -5.29 4.79 8.80
CA TRP A 26 -5.79 3.78 7.87
C TRP A 26 -4.69 3.00 7.14
N GLY A 27 -3.50 3.59 6.95
CA GLY A 27 -2.42 3.01 6.15
C GLY A 27 -1.70 1.83 6.83
N GLY A 28 -1.89 1.65 8.14
CA GLY A 28 -1.24 0.59 8.91
C GLY A 28 -1.59 -0.82 8.43
N SER A 29 -2.81 -1.05 7.91
CA SER A 29 -3.23 -2.35 7.37
C SER A 29 -2.46 -2.74 6.11
N VAL A 30 -2.23 -1.78 5.20
CA VAL A 30 -1.44 -1.97 3.98
C VAL A 30 0.00 -2.36 4.32
N VAL A 31 0.61 -1.61 5.25
CA VAL A 31 1.99 -1.85 5.71
C VAL A 31 2.11 -3.23 6.35
N ARG A 32 1.15 -3.59 7.22
CA ARG A 32 1.15 -4.89 7.90
C ARG A 32 1.10 -6.05 6.90
N ARG A 33 0.36 -5.93 5.79
CA ARG A 33 0.30 -6.98 4.77
C ARG A 33 1.65 -7.21 4.10
N LEU A 34 2.38 -6.14 3.78
CA LEU A 34 3.75 -6.23 3.26
C LEU A 34 4.71 -6.84 4.30
N GLU A 35 4.62 -6.44 5.58
CA GLU A 35 5.46 -6.97 6.65
C GLU A 35 5.23 -8.48 6.85
N VAL A 36 3.98 -8.94 6.86
CA VAL A 36 3.62 -10.37 6.95
C VAL A 36 4.13 -11.17 5.75
N ALA A 37 4.17 -10.58 4.56
CA ALA A 37 4.73 -11.21 3.36
C ALA A 37 6.27 -11.26 3.35
N GLY A 38 6.94 -10.72 4.37
CA GLY A 38 8.41 -10.70 4.49
C GLY A 38 9.07 -9.40 4.03
N GLY A 39 8.32 -8.30 3.89
CA GLY A 39 8.87 -6.96 3.69
C GLY A 39 9.33 -6.67 2.26
N ILE A 40 10.33 -5.79 2.13
CA ILE A 40 10.86 -5.31 0.85
C ILE A 40 11.75 -6.40 0.23
N LYS A 41 11.24 -7.05 -0.82
CA LYS A 41 11.96 -8.06 -1.61
C LYS A 41 11.33 -8.18 -3.00
N PRO A 42 12.06 -8.67 -4.03
CA PRO A 42 11.54 -8.77 -5.39
C PRO A 42 10.21 -9.51 -5.50
N GLU A 43 10.00 -10.56 -4.71
CA GLU A 43 8.77 -11.36 -4.71
C GLU A 43 7.54 -10.58 -4.21
N ASN A 44 7.77 -9.49 -3.49
CA ASN A 44 6.73 -8.65 -2.90
C ASN A 44 6.48 -7.35 -3.69
N MET A 45 7.03 -7.21 -4.90
CA MET A 45 6.75 -6.07 -5.79
C MET A 45 5.26 -5.68 -5.89
N PRO A 46 4.28 -6.62 -5.91
CA PRO A 46 2.85 -6.26 -5.80
C PRO A 46 2.50 -5.45 -4.56
N LEU A 47 2.83 -5.99 -3.40
CA LEU A 47 2.51 -5.35 -2.12
C LEU A 47 3.30 -4.05 -1.95
N MET A 48 4.52 -3.98 -2.49
CA MET A 48 5.30 -2.74 -2.55
C MET A 48 4.63 -1.69 -3.43
N PHE A 49 4.01 -2.08 -4.55
CA PHE A 49 3.21 -1.15 -5.36
C PHE A 49 2.01 -0.62 -4.57
N GLU A 50 1.27 -1.48 -3.88
CA GLU A 50 0.13 -1.08 -3.04
C GLU A 50 0.54 -0.10 -1.93
N VAL A 51 1.66 -0.34 -1.25
CA VAL A 51 2.24 0.58 -0.25
C VAL A 51 2.59 1.93 -0.88
N ARG A 52 3.26 1.93 -2.05
CA ARG A 52 3.60 3.16 -2.78
C ARG A 52 2.35 3.93 -3.21
N TYR A 53 1.31 3.23 -3.63
CA TYR A 53 0.04 3.83 -4.02
C TYR A 53 -0.72 4.42 -2.83
N ALA A 54 -0.81 3.69 -1.71
CA ALA A 54 -1.41 4.17 -0.48
C ALA A 54 -0.71 5.44 0.04
N TYR A 55 0.62 5.51 -0.08
CA TYR A 55 1.38 6.70 0.27
C TYR A 55 0.98 7.92 -0.58
N GLU A 56 0.74 7.75 -1.89
CA GLU A 56 0.28 8.84 -2.75
C GLU A 56 -1.16 9.28 -2.44
N ILE A 57 -2.04 8.37 -1.98
CA ILE A 57 -3.36 8.75 -1.45
C ILE A 57 -3.18 9.63 -0.21
N SER A 58 -2.41 9.17 0.77
CA SER A 58 -2.16 9.90 2.02
C SER A 58 -1.51 11.26 1.79
N ARG A 59 -0.52 11.34 0.88
CA ARG A 59 0.18 12.58 0.52
C ARG A 59 -0.75 13.63 -0.08
N LYS A 60 -1.87 13.22 -0.68
CA LYS A 60 -2.93 14.12 -1.18
C LYS A 60 -3.95 14.54 -0.11
N GLY A 61 -3.74 14.16 1.15
CA GLY A 61 -4.67 14.44 2.26
C GLY A 61 -5.93 13.58 2.22
N LEU A 62 -5.93 12.51 1.42
CA LEU A 62 -7.06 11.59 1.32
C LEU A 62 -6.87 10.40 2.27
N SER A 63 -7.98 9.73 2.57
CA SER A 63 -7.99 8.47 3.29
C SER A 63 -8.56 7.35 2.44
N ALA A 64 -8.31 6.11 2.80
CA ALA A 64 -8.93 4.98 2.12
C ALA A 64 -9.24 3.84 3.09
N GLN A 65 -10.28 3.07 2.74
CA GLN A 65 -10.52 1.76 3.32
C GLN A 65 -9.79 0.73 2.47
N TYR A 66 -8.83 0.04 3.09
CA TYR A 66 -8.05 -1.00 2.47
C TYR A 66 -8.81 -2.34 2.50
N GLU A 67 -8.77 -3.10 1.40
CA GLU A 67 -9.52 -4.35 1.21
C GLU A 67 -11.02 -4.20 1.48
N TYR A 68 -11.63 -3.16 0.91
CA TYR A 68 -13.05 -2.88 1.08
C TYR A 68 -13.91 -3.97 0.43
N ASN A 69 -14.81 -4.58 1.19
CA ASN A 69 -15.77 -5.55 0.67
C ASN A 69 -16.82 -4.84 -0.21
N ALA A 70 -16.85 -5.18 -1.49
CA ALA A 70 -17.72 -4.53 -2.47
C ALA A 70 -19.17 -5.05 -2.46
N GLY A 71 -19.45 -6.13 -1.72
CA GLY A 71 -20.78 -6.75 -1.62
C GLY A 71 -21.21 -7.56 -2.85
N VAL A 72 -20.34 -7.72 -3.86
CA VAL A 72 -20.61 -8.53 -5.06
C VAL A 72 -19.73 -9.78 -5.02
N ASP A 73 -20.34 -10.96 -4.89
CA ASP A 73 -19.67 -12.27 -4.94
C ASP A 73 -18.41 -12.40 -4.06
N GLY A 74 -18.37 -11.71 -2.91
CA GLY A 74 -17.23 -11.71 -2.00
C GLY A 74 -15.99 -10.97 -2.51
N SER A 75 -16.12 -10.20 -3.60
CA SER A 75 -15.04 -9.38 -4.14
C SER A 75 -14.65 -8.24 -3.22
N THR A 76 -13.36 -7.91 -3.26
CA THR A 76 -12.78 -6.77 -2.56
C THR A 76 -12.27 -5.74 -3.56
N VAL A 77 -12.30 -4.48 -3.15
CA VAL A 77 -11.57 -3.39 -3.80
C VAL A 77 -10.39 -3.06 -2.89
N GLU A 78 -9.17 -3.08 -3.43
CA GLU A 78 -7.96 -2.86 -2.64
C GLU A 78 -8.01 -1.50 -1.93
N PHE A 79 -8.44 -0.44 -2.62
CA PHE A 79 -8.53 0.90 -2.06
C PHE A 79 -9.86 1.55 -2.39
N ARG A 80 -10.77 1.63 -1.41
CA ARG A 80 -11.91 2.54 -1.50
C ARG A 80 -11.49 3.88 -0.91
N VAL A 81 -11.18 4.84 -1.77
CA VAL A 81 -10.85 6.21 -1.35
C VAL A 81 -12.07 6.83 -0.67
N CYS A 82 -11.88 7.28 0.56
CA CYS A 82 -12.82 8.10 1.29
C CYS A 82 -12.36 9.55 1.14
N ASN A 83 -13.26 10.47 0.80
CA ASN A 83 -12.91 11.88 0.81
C ASN A 83 -12.35 12.23 2.19
N GLY A 84 -11.20 12.91 2.20
CA GLY A 84 -10.71 13.58 3.41
C GLY A 84 -11.74 14.62 3.90
N PRO A 85 -11.62 15.11 5.15
CA PRO A 85 -12.54 16.09 5.70
C PRO A 85 -12.78 17.29 4.78
#